data_AF-A0A662U6J9-F1
#
_entry.id   AF-A0A662U6J9-F1
#
_cell.length_a   1.000
_cell.length_b   1.000
_cell.length_c   1.000
_cell.angle_alpha   90.00
_cell.angle_beta   90.00
_cell.angle_gamma   90.00
#
_symmetry.space_group_name_H-M   'P 1'
#
loop_
_entity.id
_entity.type
_entity.pdbx_description
1 polymer ?
#
loop_
_entity_poly.entity_id
_entity_poly.type
_entity_poly.pdbx_seq_one_letter_code
_entity_poly.pdbx_strand_id
1 'polypeptide(L)'
;VDVPLMYHGLALDRVHYDPGLRAPSPKGRPARAWGVRVDAGEVKAVMESVLKEVRVIDAVEYREPEAAWAVPLAWRNIIIAHIKVSHDGSELIPDYGLTEEVRRYVI
;
A
#
# COMPACT_ATOMS: atom_id res chain seq x y z
N VAL A 1 7.82 -1.27 -8.39
CA VAL A 1 8.16 0.02 -7.72
C VAL A 1 7.26 0.13 -6.52
N ASP A 2 7.79 0.45 -5.35
CA ASP A 2 6.97 0.56 -4.15
C ASP A 2 6.50 2.00 -3.99
N VAL A 3 5.19 2.18 -3.82
CA VAL A 3 4.56 3.48 -3.60
C VAL A 3 3.95 3.49 -2.21
N PRO A 4 4.43 4.33 -1.29
CA PRO A 4 3.90 4.36 0.07
C PRO A 4 2.50 4.99 0.09
N LEU A 5 1.58 4.36 0.82
CA LEU A 5 0.27 4.91 1.15
C LEU A 5 0.43 5.78 2.40
N MET A 6 0.44 7.09 2.22
CA MET A 6 0.70 8.05 3.29
C MET A 6 -0.60 8.58 3.91
N TYR A 7 -0.62 8.70 5.23
CA TYR A 7 -1.68 9.36 6.01
C TYR A 7 -1.05 10.19 7.13
N HIS A 8 -1.33 11.50 7.16
CA HIS A 8 -0.75 12.44 8.13
C HIS A 8 0.78 12.34 8.31
N GLY A 9 1.51 12.14 7.20
CA GLY A 9 2.98 12.05 7.22
C GLY A 9 3.55 10.72 7.71
N LEU A 10 2.70 9.71 7.91
CA LEU A 10 3.06 8.34 8.28
C LEU A 10 2.65 7.39 7.15
N ALA A 11 3.43 6.33 6.93
CA ALA A 11 3.08 5.31 5.96
C ALA A 11 2.15 4.28 6.61
N LEU A 12 1.01 3.99 5.98
CA LEU A 12 0.10 2.93 6.43
C LEU A 12 0.49 1.57 5.85
N ASP A 13 0.95 1.57 4.60
CA ASP A 13 1.43 0.40 3.87
C ASP A 13 2.12 0.86 2.57
N ARG A 14 2.61 -0.08 1.76
CA ARG A 14 3.07 0.14 0.39
C ARG A 14 2.18 -0.55 -0.63
N VAL A 15 1.93 0.12 -1.75
CA VAL A 15 1.34 -0.46 -2.97
C VAL A 15 2.46 -0.79 -3.93
N HIS A 16 2.47 -2.02 -4.45
CA HIS A 16 3.45 -2.44 -5.44
C HIS A 16 2.97 -2.07 -6.85
N TYR A 17 3.63 -1.13 -7.51
CA TYR A 17 3.36 -0.78 -8.91
C TYR A 17 4.10 -1.70 -9.87
N ASP A 18 3.36 -2.28 -10.81
CA ASP A 18 3.87 -3.03 -11.96
C ASP A 18 4.08 -2.07 -13.15
N PRO A 19 5.33 -1.80 -13.56
CA PRO A 19 5.60 -0.91 -14.66
C PRO A 19 5.29 -1.52 -16.04
N GLY A 20 5.18 -2.84 -16.16
CA GLY A 20 4.77 -3.51 -17.40
C GLY A 20 3.27 -3.40 -17.65
N LEU A 21 2.46 -3.54 -16.59
CA LEU A 21 1.01 -3.39 -16.67
C LEU A 21 0.52 -1.96 -16.43
N ARG A 22 1.41 -1.08 -15.98
CA ARG A 22 1.10 0.31 -15.56
C ARG A 22 -0.05 0.36 -14.55
N ALA A 23 0.01 -0.54 -13.57
CA ALA A 23 -1.06 -0.76 -12.59
C ALA A 23 -0.52 -1.33 -11.27
N PRO A 24 -1.29 -1.32 -10.18
CA PRO A 24 -0.94 -2.07 -8.97
C PRO A 24 -0.83 -3.57 -9.21
N SER A 25 0.15 -4.20 -8.58
CA SER A 25 0.26 -5.64 -8.41
C SER A 25 -0.56 -6.11 -7.20
N PRO A 26 -1.01 -7.38 -7.17
CA PRO A 26 -1.52 -7.98 -5.96
C PRO A 26 -0.49 -7.93 -4.83
N LYS A 27 -0.90 -7.54 -3.62
CA LYS A 27 0.00 -7.36 -2.48
C LYS A 27 0.84 -8.61 -2.17
N GLY A 28 0.24 -9.79 -2.24
CA GLY A 28 0.92 -11.07 -1.98
C GLY A 28 1.84 -11.53 -3.11
N ARG A 29 1.83 -10.87 -4.26
CA ARG A 29 2.68 -11.22 -5.41
C ARG A 29 3.10 -9.98 -6.20
N PRO A 30 4.04 -9.17 -5.67
CA PRO A 30 4.56 -8.00 -6.36
C PRO A 30 5.21 -8.40 -7.69
N ALA A 31 4.95 -7.64 -8.75
CA ALA A 31 5.61 -7.84 -10.04
C ALA A 31 7.12 -7.57 -9.93
N ARG A 32 7.92 -8.40 -10.61
CA ARG A 32 9.36 -8.20 -10.80
C ARG A 32 9.60 -7.87 -12.26
N ALA A 33 9.99 -6.63 -12.52
CA ALA A 33 10.31 -6.15 -13.87
C ALA A 33 11.77 -5.70 -13.93
N TRP A 34 12.45 -6.04 -15.02
CA TRP A 34 13.86 -5.68 -15.27
C TRP A 34 13.97 -4.92 -16.59
N GLY A 35 14.85 -3.92 -16.64
CA GLY A 35 15.09 -3.15 -17.87
C GLY A 35 13.94 -2.23 -18.30
N VAL A 36 12.92 -2.03 -17.46
CA VAL A 36 11.79 -1.12 -17.74
C VAL A 36 12.12 0.26 -17.20
N ARG A 37 12.01 1.29 -18.05
CA ARG A 37 12.13 2.68 -17.62
C ARG A 37 10.88 3.07 -16.81
N VAL A 38 11.09 3.55 -15.60
CA VAL A 38 10.02 4.04 -14.72
C VAL A 38 10.10 5.55 -14.64
N ASP A 39 8.98 6.21 -14.92
CA ASP A 39 8.80 7.64 -14.67
C ASP A 39 8.01 7.86 -13.37
N ALA A 40 8.57 8.63 -12.44
CA ALA A 40 7.94 8.85 -11.14
C ALA A 40 6.64 9.68 -11.23
N GLY A 41 6.56 10.62 -12.17
CA GLY A 41 5.37 11.44 -12.40
C GLY A 41 4.20 10.60 -12.92
N GLU A 42 4.49 9.69 -13.83
CA GLU A 42 3.53 8.72 -14.34
C GLU A 42 3.03 7.78 -13.23
N VAL A 43 3.94 7.19 -12.45
CA VAL A 43 3.58 6.32 -11.32
C VAL A 43 2.65 7.07 -10.37
N LYS A 44 2.99 8.32 -10.01
CA LYS A 44 2.16 9.15 -9.15
C LYS A 44 0.76 9.36 -9.73
N ALA A 45 0.65 9.76 -11.00
CA ALA A 45 -0.63 10.00 -11.65
C ALA A 45 -1.51 8.74 -11.68
N VAL A 46 -0.92 7.58 -11.97
CA VAL A 46 -1.64 6.29 -11.96
C VAL A 46 -2.11 5.96 -10.54
N MET A 47 -1.25 6.09 -9.53
CA MET A 47 -1.62 5.78 -8.15
C MET A 47 -2.69 6.72 -7.61
N GLU A 48 -2.66 8.01 -7.94
CA GLU A 48 -3.72 8.97 -7.61
C GLU A 48 -5.06 8.58 -8.24
N SER A 49 -5.07 8.03 -9.46
CA SER A 49 -6.29 7.50 -10.08
C SER A 49 -6.76 6.23 -9.37
N VAL A 50 -5.85 5.31 -9.07
CA VAL A 50 -6.16 4.05 -8.38
C VAL A 50 -6.81 4.32 -7.02
N LEU A 51 -6.26 5.24 -6.23
CA LEU A 51 -6.77 5.55 -4.89
C LEU A 51 -8.24 6.00 -4.88
N LYS A 52 -8.74 6.60 -5.96
CA LYS A 52 -10.15 6.99 -6.11
C LYS A 52 -11.09 5.79 -6.29
N GLU A 53 -10.56 4.66 -6.75
CA GLU A 53 -11.30 3.42 -7.01
C GLU A 53 -11.07 2.35 -5.93
N VAL A 54 -10.17 2.60 -4.97
CA VAL A 54 -9.88 1.66 -3.89
C VAL A 54 -11.10 1.53 -2.98
N ARG A 55 -11.39 0.30 -2.58
CA ARG A 55 -12.40 -0.01 -1.58
C ARG A 55 -11.84 -0.87 -0.47
N VAL A 56 -12.35 -0.66 0.74
CA VAL A 56 -12.20 -1.62 1.83
C VAL A 56 -13.06 -2.83 1.51
N ILE A 57 -12.55 -4.04 1.76
CA ILE A 57 -13.34 -5.28 1.65
C ILE A 57 -13.65 -5.83 3.04
N ASP A 58 -14.83 -6.44 3.17
CA ASP A 58 -15.32 -7.04 4.42
C ASP A 58 -14.62 -8.40 4.70
N ALA A 59 -13.30 -8.36 4.85
CA ALA A 59 -12.46 -9.54 5.05
C ALA A 59 -11.26 -9.20 5.95
N VAL A 60 -11.53 -8.76 7.17
CA VAL A 60 -10.49 -8.40 8.15
C VAL A 60 -9.85 -9.65 8.77
N GLU A 61 -8.55 -9.59 9.01
CA GLU A 61 -7.78 -10.66 9.66
C GLU A 61 -7.12 -10.12 10.94
N TYR A 62 -7.32 -10.78 12.08
CA TYR A 62 -6.61 -10.42 13.30
C TYR A 62 -5.18 -10.98 13.26
N ARG A 63 -4.18 -10.14 13.59
CA ARG A 63 -2.77 -10.51 13.55
C ARG A 63 -2.13 -10.49 14.93
N GLU A 64 -1.80 -11.68 15.41
CA GLU A 64 -0.88 -11.86 16.54
C GLU A 64 0.56 -11.96 16.01
N PRO A 65 1.57 -11.41 16.70
CA PRO A 65 1.53 -10.82 18.05
C PRO A 65 1.19 -9.32 18.08
N GLU A 66 0.88 -8.70 16.94
CA GLU A 66 0.72 -7.24 16.81
C GLU A 66 -0.54 -6.69 17.48
N ALA A 67 -1.47 -7.55 17.88
CA ALA A 67 -2.75 -7.21 18.49
C ALA A 67 -3.56 -6.20 17.65
N ALA A 68 -3.58 -6.41 16.34
CA ALA A 68 -4.14 -5.49 15.35
C ALA A 68 -4.97 -6.24 14.30
N TRP A 69 -5.97 -5.56 13.75
CA TRP A 69 -6.71 -6.06 12.59
C TRP A 69 -6.06 -5.55 11.30
N ALA A 70 -5.77 -6.47 10.38
CA ALA A 70 -5.39 -6.16 9.02
C ALA A 70 -6.64 -6.01 8.14
N VAL A 71 -6.88 -4.80 7.68
CA VAL A 71 -8.01 -4.40 6.84
C VAL A 71 -7.53 -4.33 5.38
N PRO A 72 -8.02 -5.21 4.49
CA PRO A 72 -7.54 -5.23 3.11
C PRO A 72 -8.15 -4.09 2.29
N LEU A 73 -7.30 -3.45 1.50
CA LEU A 73 -7.69 -2.51 0.46
C LEU A 73 -7.61 -3.19 -0.90
N ALA A 74 -8.71 -3.16 -1.64
CA ALA A 74 -8.82 -3.73 -2.96
C ALA A 74 -8.98 -2.64 -4.03
N TRP A 75 -8.29 -2.85 -5.15
CA TRP A 75 -8.55 -2.15 -6.40
C TRP A 75 -9.03 -3.16 -7.44
N ARG A 76 -10.17 -2.88 -8.08
CA ARG A 76 -10.86 -3.85 -8.96
C ARG A 76 -11.02 -5.20 -8.28
N ASN A 77 -10.40 -6.27 -8.77
CA ASN A 77 -10.53 -7.63 -8.25
C ASN A 77 -9.29 -8.11 -7.46
N ILE A 78 -8.38 -7.21 -7.06
CA ILE A 78 -7.13 -7.56 -6.36
C ILE A 78 -6.95 -6.77 -5.07
N ILE A 79 -6.39 -7.41 -4.05
CA ILE A 79 -5.93 -6.74 -2.82
C ILE A 79 -4.56 -6.12 -3.11
N ILE A 80 -4.42 -4.82 -2.83
CA ILE A 80 -3.22 -4.03 -3.15
C ILE A 80 -2.50 -3.49 -1.91
N ALA A 81 -3.18 -3.40 -0.77
CA ALA A 81 -2.63 -2.95 0.51
C ALA A 81 -3.41 -3.58 1.69
N HIS A 82 -2.81 -3.59 2.87
CA HIS A 82 -3.46 -3.86 4.16
C HIS A 82 -3.21 -2.67 5.09
N ILE A 83 -4.26 -2.08 5.63
CA ILE A 83 -4.16 -1.11 6.72
C ILE A 83 -4.28 -1.86 8.05
N LYS A 84 -3.43 -1.53 9.02
CA LYS A 84 -3.58 -2.05 10.38
C LYS A 84 -4.44 -1.09 11.20
N VAL A 85 -5.33 -1.65 12.01
CA VAL A 85 -6.08 -0.91 13.03
C VAL A 85 -5.95 -1.58 14.40
N SER A 86 -6.09 -0.81 15.47
CA SER A 86 -6.05 -1.29 16.85
C SER A 86 -7.03 -2.42 17.12
N HIS A 87 -6.80 -3.20 18.18
CA HIS A 87 -7.68 -4.29 18.60
C HIS A 87 -9.17 -3.91 18.70
N ASP A 88 -9.47 -2.70 19.16
CA ASP A 88 -10.82 -2.13 19.26
C ASP A 88 -11.28 -1.38 17.99
N GLY A 89 -10.41 -1.26 16.98
CA GLY A 89 -10.66 -0.59 15.71
C GLY A 89 -10.73 0.94 15.76
N SER A 90 -10.36 1.55 16.89
CA SER A 90 -10.46 3.00 17.09
C SER A 90 -9.32 3.80 16.44
N GLU A 91 -8.17 3.18 16.21
CA GLU A 91 -6.96 3.85 15.71
C GLU A 91 -6.35 3.14 14.50
N LEU A 92 -5.84 3.91 13.55
CA LEU A 92 -4.95 3.41 12.49
C LEU A 92 -3.56 3.19 13.06
N ILE A 93 -2.97 2.03 12.77
CA ILE A 93 -1.60 1.69 13.16
C ILE A 93 -0.69 1.86 11.94
N PRO A 94 0.25 2.82 11.95
CA PRO A 94 1.19 3.01 10.87
C PRO A 94 2.21 1.87 10.75
N ASP A 95 2.75 1.70 9.54
CA ASP A 95 4.00 0.97 9.33
C ASP A 95 5.18 1.91 9.65
N TYR A 96 5.63 1.86 10.91
CA TYR A 96 6.77 2.67 11.37
C TYR A 96 8.07 2.32 10.62
N GLY A 97 8.27 1.06 10.24
CA GLY A 97 9.46 0.64 9.49
C GLY A 97 9.50 1.29 8.10
N LEU A 98 8.38 1.21 7.37
CA LEU A 98 8.22 1.89 6.09
C LEU A 98 8.26 3.41 6.24
N THR A 99 7.69 3.95 7.31
CA THR A 99 7.74 5.40 7.58
C THR A 99 9.18 5.89 7.67
N GLU A 100 10.03 5.17 8.41
CA GLU A 100 11.45 5.51 8.53
C GLU A 100 12.22 5.30 7.22
N GLU A 101 11.86 4.28 6.43
CA GLU A 101 12.41 4.09 5.08
C GLU A 101 12.09 5.30 4.17
N VAL A 102 10.82 5.71 4.10
CA VAL A 102 10.37 6.86 3.29
C VAL A 102 11.10 8.13 3.72
N ARG A 103 11.20 8.40 5.03
CA ARG A 103 11.91 9.59 5.54
C ARG A 103 13.39 9.63 5.18
N ARG A 104 14.05 8.47 5.05
CA ARG A 104 15.48 8.40 4.70
C ARG A 104 15.74 8.63 3.22
N TYR A 105 14.82 8.23 2.35
CA TYR A 105 15.04 8.20 0.90
C TYR A 105 14.25 9.24 0.11
N VAL A 106 13.31 9.95 0.75
CA VAL A 106 12.62 11.10 0.16
C VAL A 106 13.29 12.39 0.67
N ILE A 107 14.43 12.74 0.06
CA ILE A 107 15.04 14.09 0.05
C ILE A 107 15.01 14.58 -1.39
#